data_AF-I8VUZ5-F1
#
_entry.id   AF-I8VUZ5-F1
#
_cell.length_a   1.000
_cell.length_b   1.000
_cell.length_c   1.000
_cell.angle_alpha   90.00
_cell.angle_beta   90.00
_cell.angle_gamma   90.00
#
_symmetry.space_group_name_H-M   'P 1'
#
loop_
_entity.id
_entity.type
_entity.pdbx_description
1 polymer ?
#
loop_
_entity_poly.entity_id
_entity_poly.type
_entity_poly.pdbx_seq_one_letter_code
_entity_poly.pdbx_strand_id
1 'polypeptide(L)'
;MFDEHIRNLEQTIRNYQASIEDEGLEPRVDVGINVGINEQRVLELIRINNRSTAKEIAESLSVSLRQGERIMAALKEKGLIKRVGSNKSGHWELRGG
;
A
#
# COMPACT_ATOMS: atom_id res chain seq x y z
N MET A 1 -5.16 34.64 -15.43
CA MET A 1 -4.82 34.90 -14.02
C MET A 1 -5.09 33.69 -13.13
N PHE A 2 -6.32 33.16 -13.06
CA PHE A 2 -6.60 31.93 -12.28
C PHE A 2 -5.82 30.70 -12.79
N ASP A 3 -5.73 30.51 -14.10
CA ASP A 3 -5.02 29.35 -14.69
C ASP A 3 -3.50 29.39 -14.51
N GLU A 4 -2.94 30.57 -14.31
CA GLU A 4 -1.50 30.74 -14.02
C GLU A 4 -1.21 30.40 -12.56
N HIS A 5 -2.10 30.82 -11.66
CA HIS A 5 -2.01 30.45 -10.25
C HIS A 5 -2.18 28.94 -10.05
N ILE A 6 -3.11 28.31 -10.76
CA ILE A 6 -3.29 26.85 -10.74
C ILE A 6 -2.02 26.14 -11.22
N ARG A 7 -1.45 26.57 -12.35
CA ARG A 7 -0.20 25.99 -12.87
C ARG A 7 0.97 26.15 -11.89
N ASN A 8 1.07 27.30 -11.23
CA ASN A 8 2.12 27.54 -10.24
C ASN A 8 1.95 26.61 -9.03
N LEU A 9 0.73 26.45 -8.53
CA LEU A 9 0.45 25.52 -7.42
C LEU A 9 0.73 24.07 -7.81
N GLU A 10 0.32 23.63 -9.00
CA GLU A 10 0.64 22.30 -9.50
C GLU A 10 2.14 22.06 -9.62
N GLN A 11 2.90 23.06 -10.09
CA GLN A 11 4.34 22.96 -10.21
C GLN A 11 5.00 22.87 -8.83
N THR A 12 4.52 23.64 -7.86
CA THR A 12 5.00 23.57 -6.48
C THR A 12 4.74 22.19 -5.87
N ILE A 13 3.54 21.62 -6.07
CA ILE A 13 3.20 20.28 -5.58
C ILE A 13 4.13 19.22 -6.20
N ARG A 14 4.33 19.27 -7.52
CA ARG A 14 5.24 18.34 -8.20
C ARG A 14 6.68 18.44 -7.68
N ASN A 15 7.17 19.65 -7.46
CA ASN A 15 8.53 19.87 -6.96
C ASN A 15 8.69 19.33 -5.53
N TYR A 16 7.70 19.54 -4.66
CA TYR A 16 7.72 18.95 -3.31
C TYR A 16 7.63 17.42 -3.33
N GLN A 17 6.80 16.85 -4.20
CA GLN A 17 6.72 15.38 -4.35
C GLN A 17 8.05 14.79 -4.80
N ALA A 18 8.73 15.43 -5.77
CA ALA A 18 10.05 14.99 -6.24
C ALA A 18 11.13 15.10 -5.15
N SER A 19 11.10 16.13 -4.28
CA SER A 19 12.06 16.23 -3.17
C SER A 19 11.83 15.19 -2.07
N ILE A 20 10.57 14.77 -1.88
CA ILE A 20 10.19 13.72 -0.91
C ILE A 20 10.72 12.35 -1.36
N GLU A 21 10.74 12.10 -2.68
CA GLU A 21 11.29 10.87 -3.27
C GLU A 21 12.81 10.77 -3.13
N ASP A 22 13.53 11.89 -3.16
CA ASP A 22 15.00 11.94 -3.03
C ASP A 22 15.48 11.78 -1.57
N GLU A 23 14.70 12.26 -0.59
CA GLU A 23 15.02 12.15 0.84
C GLU A 23 14.52 10.86 1.52
N GLY A 24 13.78 9.99 0.80
CA GLY A 24 13.24 8.73 1.35
C GLY A 24 12.22 8.92 2.49
N LEU A 25 11.67 10.13 2.63
CA LEU A 25 10.68 10.47 3.65
C LEU A 25 9.28 10.21 3.08
N GLU A 26 8.67 9.06 3.38
CA GLU A 26 7.28 8.83 2.96
C GLU A 26 6.34 9.91 3.53
N PRO A 27 5.46 10.51 2.70
CA PRO A 27 4.53 11.52 3.18
C PRO A 27 3.60 10.88 4.22
N ARG A 28 3.69 11.39 5.45
CA ARG A 28 2.90 10.93 6.59
C ARG A 28 1.47 11.49 6.52
N VAL A 29 0.75 11.09 5.47
CA VAL A 29 -0.67 11.43 5.28
C VAL A 29 -1.48 10.53 6.20
N ASP A 30 -2.10 11.14 7.21
CA ASP A 30 -3.12 10.61 8.11
C ASP A 30 -3.21 9.06 8.19
N VAL A 31 -2.19 8.48 8.83
CA VAL A 31 -1.88 7.03 8.77
C VAL A 31 -2.99 6.17 9.36
N GLY A 32 -3.81 6.70 10.28
CA GLY A 32 -4.86 5.92 10.96
C GLY A 32 -6.00 5.49 10.04
N ILE A 33 -6.51 6.42 9.22
CA ILE A 33 -7.64 6.16 8.32
C ILE A 33 -7.16 5.37 7.09
N ASN A 34 -6.00 5.74 6.55
CA ASN A 34 -5.47 5.12 5.33
C ASN A 34 -5.04 3.65 5.56
N VAL A 35 -4.53 3.31 6.76
CA VAL A 35 -4.17 1.92 7.08
C VAL A 35 -5.39 0.99 7.10
N GLY A 36 -6.53 1.42 7.67
CA GLY A 36 -7.75 0.62 7.67
C GLY A 36 -8.29 0.36 6.25
N ILE A 37 -8.27 1.38 5.38
CA ILE A 37 -8.68 1.26 3.97
C ILE A 37 -7.74 0.29 3.23
N ASN A 38 -6.42 0.41 3.44
CA ASN A 38 -5.45 -0.45 2.78
C ASN A 38 -5.55 -1.90 3.25
N GLU A 39 -5.78 -2.15 4.55
CA GLU A 39 -6.02 -3.51 5.06
C GLU A 39 -7.21 -4.19 4.36
N GLN A 40 -8.33 -3.48 4.21
CA GLN A 40 -9.50 -4.00 3.50
C GLN A 40 -9.18 -4.30 2.04
N ARG A 41 -8.50 -3.38 1.34
CA ARG A 41 -8.10 -3.59 -0.05
C ARG A 41 -7.15 -4.77 -0.22
N VAL A 42 -6.22 -4.99 0.71
CA VAL A 42 -5.35 -6.18 0.69
C VAL A 42 -6.18 -7.47 0.79
N LEU A 43 -7.19 -7.51 1.67
CA LEU A 43 -8.07 -8.68 1.79
C LEU A 43 -8.85 -8.94 0.48
N GLU A 44 -9.33 -7.89 -0.19
CA GLU A 44 -9.98 -7.99 -1.50
C GLU A 44 -9.02 -8.49 -2.58
N LEU A 45 -7.80 -7.95 -2.64
CA LEU A 45 -6.77 -8.40 -3.59
C LEU A 45 -6.43 -9.88 -3.39
N ILE A 46 -6.27 -10.33 -2.14
CA ILE A 46 -6.03 -11.75 -1.82
C ILE A 46 -7.24 -12.61 -2.21
N ARG A 47 -8.47 -12.09 -2.06
CA ARG A 47 -9.69 -12.80 -2.48
C ARG A 47 -9.73 -13.01 -3.99
N ILE A 48 -9.29 -12.02 -4.76
CA ILE A 48 -9.23 -12.08 -6.22
C ILE A 48 -8.07 -12.98 -6.68
N ASN A 49 -6.89 -12.80 -6.09
CA ASN A 49 -5.70 -13.58 -6.39
C ASN A 49 -4.94 -13.94 -5.11
N ASN A 50 -5.18 -15.17 -4.64
CA ASN A 50 -4.56 -15.66 -3.42
C ASN A 50 -3.04 -15.93 -3.57
N ARG A 51 -2.46 -15.83 -4.77
CA ARG A 51 -1.01 -15.99 -4.99
C ARG A 51 -0.27 -14.67 -5.01
N SER A 52 -0.95 -13.54 -4.86
CA SER A 52 -0.33 -12.22 -4.87
C SER A 52 0.81 -12.11 -3.84
N THR A 53 1.93 -11.59 -4.33
CA THR A 53 3.11 -11.26 -3.54
C THR A 53 2.94 -9.92 -2.84
N ALA A 54 3.75 -9.66 -1.81
CA ALA A 54 3.77 -8.34 -1.16
C ALA A 54 4.09 -7.20 -2.14
N LYS A 55 4.91 -7.49 -3.18
CA LYS A 55 5.24 -6.53 -4.24
C LYS A 55 4.03 -6.19 -5.10
N GLU A 56 3.32 -7.19 -5.63
CA GLU A 56 2.11 -6.95 -6.45
C GLU A 56 1.02 -6.23 -5.65
N ILE A 57 0.90 -6.54 -4.35
CA ILE A 57 -0.02 -5.84 -3.45
C ILE A 57 0.39 -4.38 -3.25
N ALA A 58 1.67 -4.11 -3.03
CA ALA A 58 2.19 -2.75 -2.88
C ALA A 58 1.96 -1.92 -4.15
N GLU A 59 2.26 -2.49 -5.32
CA GLU A 59 2.01 -1.88 -6.62
C GLU A 59 0.52 -1.58 -6.83
N SER A 60 -0.36 -2.53 -6.52
CA SER A 60 -1.83 -2.37 -6.65
C SER A 60 -2.38 -1.27 -5.75
N LEU A 61 -1.76 -1.04 -4.60
CA LEU A 61 -2.15 0.00 -3.65
C LEU A 61 -1.41 1.34 -3.86
N SER A 62 -0.46 1.40 -4.80
CA SER A 62 0.43 2.54 -5.00
C SER A 62 1.15 2.97 -3.71
N VAL A 63 1.63 1.97 -2.94
CA VAL A 63 2.43 2.15 -1.72
C VAL A 63 3.83 1.58 -1.89
N SER A 64 4.75 1.93 -1.00
CA SER A 64 6.08 1.30 -1.04
C SER A 64 6.00 -0.20 -0.69
N LEU A 65 6.98 -0.98 -1.17
CA LEU A 65 7.09 -2.39 -0.82
C LEU A 65 7.10 -2.60 0.70
N ARG A 66 7.85 -1.77 1.42
CA ARG A 66 7.94 -1.81 2.88
C ARG A 66 6.57 -1.58 3.54
N GLN A 67 5.78 -0.63 3.03
CA GLN A 67 4.41 -0.42 3.52
C GLN A 67 3.52 -1.62 3.21
N GLY A 68 3.59 -2.19 2.00
CA GLY A 68 2.87 -3.41 1.63
C GLY A 68 3.21 -4.59 2.55
N GLU A 69 4.49 -4.83 2.81
CA GLU A 69 4.96 -5.85 3.75
C GLU A 69 4.45 -5.61 5.16
N ARG A 70 4.45 -4.36 5.64
CA ARG A 70 3.93 -4.00 6.96
C ARG A 70 2.43 -4.28 7.09
N ILE A 71 1.63 -3.95 6.07
CA ILE A 71 0.19 -4.23 6.05
C ILE A 71 -0.06 -5.74 6.06
N MET A 72 0.67 -6.49 5.23
CA MET A 72 0.58 -7.96 5.18
C MET A 72 0.95 -8.60 6.52
N ALA A 73 1.98 -8.11 7.19
CA ALA A 73 2.39 -8.56 8.52
C ALA A 73 1.29 -8.28 9.56
N ALA A 74 0.70 -7.08 9.56
CA ALA A 74 -0.38 -6.72 10.47
C ALA A 74 -1.63 -7.60 10.28
N LEU A 75 -2.03 -7.87 9.02
CA LEU A 75 -3.15 -8.78 8.73
C LEU A 75 -2.87 -10.22 9.18
N LYS A 76 -1.62 -10.68 9.03
CA LYS A 76 -1.20 -12.00 9.52
C LYS A 76 -1.21 -12.07 11.06
N GLU A 77 -0.75 -11.02 11.73
CA GLU A 77 -0.75 -10.90 13.20
C GLU A 77 -2.18 -10.87 13.75
N LYS A 78 -3.08 -10.14 13.08
CA LYS A 78 -4.52 -10.14 13.35
C LYS A 78 -5.21 -11.48 13.07
N GLY A 79 -4.49 -12.44 12.48
CA GLY A 79 -5.04 -13.74 12.11
C GLY A 79 -6.00 -13.70 10.93
N LEU A 80 -6.07 -12.59 10.18
CA LEU A 80 -6.98 -12.40 9.04
C LEU A 80 -6.50 -13.09 7.77
N ILE A 81 -5.19 -13.33 7.65
CA ILE A 81 -4.59 -14.06 6.54
C ILE A 81 -3.52 -15.03 7.02
N LYS A 82 -3.29 -16.10 6.26
CA LYS A 82 -2.24 -17.09 6.51
C LYS A 82 -1.58 -17.53 5.20
N ARG A 83 -0.25 -17.61 5.17
CA ARG A 83 0.45 -18.26 4.04
C ARG A 83 0.41 -19.77 4.21
N VAL A 84 -0.04 -20.48 3.18
CA VAL A 84 -0.05 -21.95 3.09
C VAL A 84 0.87 -22.40 1.96
N GLY A 85 1.73 -23.38 2.24
CA GLY A 85 2.74 -23.87 1.29
C GLY A 85 4.08 -23.15 1.41
N SER A 86 4.93 -23.30 0.39
CA SER A 86 6.28 -22.73 0.38
C SER A 86 6.27 -21.21 0.14
N ASN A 87 7.36 -20.52 0.45
CA ASN A 87 7.48 -19.09 0.12
C ASN A 87 7.37 -18.80 -1.38
N LYS A 88 7.78 -19.75 -2.24
CA LYS A 88 7.79 -19.59 -3.71
C LYS A 88 6.48 -20.01 -4.40
N SER A 89 5.79 -21.01 -3.87
CA SER A 89 4.60 -21.61 -4.51
C SER A 89 3.35 -21.63 -3.64
N GLY A 90 3.45 -21.17 -2.40
CA GLY A 90 2.33 -21.07 -1.48
C GLY A 90 1.39 -19.93 -1.83
N HIS A 91 0.19 -19.98 -1.27
CA HIS A 91 -0.87 -18.98 -1.44
C HIS A 91 -1.32 -18.44 -0.08
N TRP A 92 -2.04 -17.33 -0.09
CA TRP A 92 -2.67 -16.73 1.07
C TRP A 92 -4.08 -17.28 1.24
N GLU A 93 -4.41 -17.72 2.45
CA GLU A 93 -5.77 -18.04 2.85
C GLU A 93 -6.33 -16.92 3.72
N LEU A 94 -7.55 -16.48 3.41
CA LEU A 94 -8.32 -15.61 4.29
C LEU A 94 -8.79 -16.42 5.50
N ARG A 95 -8.63 -15.85 6.68
CA ARG A 95 -8.99 -16.42 7.98
C ARG A 95 -9.83 -15.37 8.70
N GLY A 96 -11.10 -15.25 8.31
CA GLY A 96 -12.07 -14.38 8.96
C GLY A 96 -13.20 -15.24 9.50
N GLY A 97 -13.38 -15.22 10.81
CA GLY A 97 -14.56 -15.72 11.53
C GLY A 97 -15.16 -14.58 12.33
#